data_AF-A0A293MI79-F1
#
_entry.id   AF-A0A293MI79-F1
#
_cell.length_a   1.000
_cell.length_b   1.000
_cell.length_c   1.000
_cell.angle_alpha   90.00
_cell.angle_beta   90.00
_cell.angle_gamma   90.00
#
_symmetry.space_group_name_H-M   'P 1'
#
loop_
_entity.id
_entity.type
_entity.pdbx_description
1 polymer ?
#
loop_
_entity_poly.entity_id
_entity_poly.type
_entity_poly.pdbx_seq_one_letter_code
_entity_poly.pdbx_strand_id
1 'polypeptide(L)'
;MVYGTTLRLPGELLASAQDPSTDSPADYVSRLRSVMARLRPAPSRSAPSSSCYLHPDLATCTHVFVRRDGVKKPLVRRDGVKKPLQPSFTGPFPVLHRDAQYFTILLDGRKDTVSLHRLKPAYLERPGLPPSPALRRLTAPEPFVHRPLPRPPPGRPILHYLARRP
;
A
#
# COMPACT_ATOMS: atom_id res chain seq x y z
N MET A 1 15.18 -4.92 43.03
CA MET A 1 14.31 -5.85 43.78
C MET A 1 13.48 -6.63 42.77
N VAL A 2 13.70 -7.94 42.67
CA VAL A 2 13.01 -8.82 41.71
C VAL A 2 11.91 -9.55 42.47
N TYR A 3 10.70 -9.47 41.93
CA TYR A 3 9.44 -9.85 42.58
C TYR A 3 9.42 -11.33 42.98
N GLY A 4 9.03 -11.59 44.24
CA GLY A 4 9.06 -12.89 44.91
C GLY A 4 7.96 -13.88 44.49
N THR A 5 7.85 -14.17 43.20
CA THR A 5 6.97 -15.22 42.68
C THR A 5 7.73 -16.10 41.70
N THR A 6 7.48 -17.42 41.74
CA THR A 6 8.11 -18.38 40.84
C THR A 6 7.80 -18.04 39.37
N LEU A 7 8.83 -18.03 38.52
CA LEU A 7 8.70 -17.82 37.07
C LEU A 7 7.83 -18.95 36.49
N ARG A 8 6.59 -18.64 36.11
CA ARG A 8 5.70 -19.61 35.47
C ARG A 8 5.98 -19.71 33.98
N LEU A 9 5.98 -20.93 33.47
CA LEU A 9 6.10 -21.17 32.03
C LEU A 9 4.81 -20.73 31.31
N PRO A 10 4.88 -20.37 30.02
CA PRO A 10 3.71 -19.92 29.24
C PRO A 10 2.50 -20.88 29.24
N GLY A 11 2.68 -22.15 29.61
CA GLY A 11 1.62 -23.15 29.76
C GLY A 11 1.04 -23.31 31.18
N GLU A 12 1.69 -22.77 32.21
CA GLU A 12 1.26 -22.86 33.62
C GLU A 12 0.35 -21.70 34.06
N LEU A 13 0.02 -20.79 33.15
CA LEU A 13 -0.93 -19.71 33.39
C LEU A 13 -2.36 -20.26 33.59
N LEU A 14 -2.67 -21.36 32.91
CA LEU A 14 -3.90 -22.12 33.10
C LEU A 14 -3.69 -23.06 34.27
N ALA A 15 -3.71 -22.51 35.48
CA ALA A 15 -3.75 -23.34 36.67
C ALA A 15 -4.96 -24.28 36.55
N SER A 16 -4.73 -25.60 36.66
CA SER A 16 -5.79 -26.51 37.08
C SER A 16 -6.04 -26.22 38.55
N ALA A 17 -6.74 -25.11 38.82
CA ALA A 17 -7.30 -24.88 40.13
C ALA A 17 -8.31 -26.01 40.33
N GLN A 18 -7.93 -26.97 41.16
CA GLN A 18 -8.89 -27.84 41.82
C GLN A 18 -9.71 -26.98 42.78
N ASP A 19 -10.54 -26.09 42.24
CA ASP A 19 -11.65 -25.51 42.99
C ASP A 19 -12.77 -26.56 42.98
N PRO A 20 -13.23 -27.03 44.16
CA PRO A 20 -14.30 -28.01 44.27
C PRO A 20 -15.69 -27.40 44.01
N SER A 21 -15.80 -26.43 43.08
CA SER A 21 -17.08 -26.05 42.50
C SER A 21 -17.26 -26.87 41.22
N THR A 22 -17.91 -28.01 41.40
CA THR A 22 -18.40 -28.91 40.37
C THR A 22 -19.43 -28.23 39.47
N ASP A 23 -19.00 -27.30 38.61
CA ASP A 23 -19.80 -26.99 37.42
C ASP A 23 -19.59 -28.16 36.46
N SER A 24 -20.69 -28.79 36.03
CA SER A 24 -20.56 -29.83 35.01
C SER A 24 -19.90 -29.21 33.76
N PRO A 25 -19.17 -29.99 32.96
CA PRO A 25 -18.57 -29.47 31.73
C PRO A 25 -19.61 -28.83 30.81
N ALA A 26 -20.88 -29.27 30.90
CA ALA A 26 -22.00 -28.69 30.16
C ALA A 26 -22.35 -27.27 30.65
N ASP A 27 -22.27 -27.00 31.96
CA ASP A 27 -22.55 -25.68 32.55
C ASP A 27 -21.45 -24.67 32.20
N TYR A 28 -20.18 -25.12 32.23
CA TYR A 28 -19.05 -24.30 31.79
C TYR A 28 -19.20 -23.90 30.31
N VAL A 29 -19.50 -24.85 29.42
CA VAL A 29 -19.69 -24.57 27.99
C VAL A 29 -20.87 -23.63 27.77
N SER A 30 -21.97 -23.82 28.50
CA SER A 30 -23.16 -22.96 28.43
C SER A 30 -22.84 -21.53 28.86
N ARG A 31 -22.08 -21.36 29.96
CA ARG A 31 -21.59 -20.06 30.42
C ARG A 31 -20.66 -19.41 29.40
N LEU A 32 -19.71 -20.16 28.84
CA LEU A 32 -18.78 -19.66 27.83
C LEU A 32 -19.51 -19.18 26.57
N ARG A 33 -20.49 -19.95 26.07
CA ARG A 33 -21.34 -19.55 24.93
C ARG A 33 -22.11 -18.27 25.23
N SER A 34 -22.69 -18.15 26.42
CA SER A 34 -23.39 -16.93 26.85
C SER A 34 -22.47 -15.71 26.93
N VAL A 35 -21.23 -15.88 27.43
CA VAL A 35 -20.22 -14.81 27.45
C VAL A 35 -19.82 -14.40 26.04
N MET A 36 -19.47 -15.36 25.18
CA MET A 36 -19.05 -15.08 23.80
C MET A 36 -20.16 -14.46 22.96
N ALA A 37 -21.42 -14.88 23.15
CA ALA A 37 -22.58 -14.29 22.48
C ALA A 37 -22.83 -12.81 22.87
N ARG A 38 -22.39 -12.41 24.07
CA ARG A 38 -22.50 -11.03 24.55
C ARG A 38 -21.33 -10.13 24.11
N LEU A 39 -20.23 -10.72 23.62
CA LEU A 39 -19.13 -9.94 23.07
C LEU A 39 -19.59 -9.29 21.76
N ARG A 40 -19.68 -7.96 21.77
CA ARG A 40 -19.88 -7.19 20.54
C ARG A 40 -18.53 -6.93 19.89
N PRO A 41 -18.41 -7.00 18.55
CA PRO A 41 -17.23 -6.52 17.86
C PRO A 41 -16.98 -5.07 18.27
N ALA A 42 -15.72 -4.74 18.55
CA ALA A 42 -15.33 -3.35 18.72
C ALA A 42 -15.76 -2.59 17.44
N PRO A 43 -16.41 -1.42 17.57
CA PRO A 43 -16.78 -0.65 16.39
C PRO A 43 -15.54 -0.40 15.56
N SER A 44 -15.56 -0.83 14.31
CA SER A 44 -14.45 -0.53 13.39
C SER A 44 -14.40 0.97 13.18
N ARG A 45 -13.22 1.50 12.84
CA ARG A 45 -13.12 2.89 12.36
C ARG A 45 -14.16 3.08 11.25
N SER A 46 -14.90 4.20 11.30
CA SER A 46 -15.79 4.57 10.21
C SER A 46 -15.01 4.47 8.91
N ALA A 47 -15.53 3.71 7.94
CA ALA A 47 -14.97 3.73 6.61
C ALA A 47 -14.90 5.19 6.17
N PRO A 48 -13.76 5.67 5.63
CA PRO A 48 -13.71 7.02 5.11
C PRO A 48 -14.81 7.12 4.05
N SER A 49 -15.69 8.12 4.18
CA SER A 49 -16.74 8.44 3.19
C SER A 49 -16.16 8.94 1.86
N SER A 50 -14.83 8.91 1.72
CA SER A 50 -14.15 9.25 0.48
C SER A 50 -14.60 8.31 -0.61
N SER A 51 -15.34 8.86 -1.57
CA SER A 51 -15.41 8.34 -2.93
C SER A 51 -13.98 7.95 -3.32
N CYS A 52 -13.72 6.66 -3.50
CA CYS A 52 -12.43 6.21 -3.96
C CYS A 52 -12.07 7.03 -5.21
N TYR A 53 -10.90 7.67 -5.22
CA TYR A 53 -10.49 8.44 -6.38
C TYR A 53 -10.41 7.52 -7.60
N LEU A 54 -11.27 7.77 -8.58
CA LEU A 54 -11.28 7.08 -9.86
C LEU A 54 -10.76 8.02 -10.93
N HIS A 55 -9.89 7.50 -11.79
CA HIS A 55 -9.38 8.30 -12.89
C HIS A 55 -10.50 8.56 -13.91
N PRO A 56 -10.78 9.82 -14.31
CA PRO A 56 -11.88 10.13 -15.23
C PRO A 56 -11.73 9.40 -16.57
N ASP A 57 -10.49 9.29 -17.06
CA ASP A 57 -10.18 8.62 -18.32
C ASP A 57 -10.48 7.10 -18.33
N LEU A 58 -10.83 6.48 -17.20
CA LEU A 58 -11.31 5.08 -17.21
C LEU A 58 -12.62 4.92 -17.98
N ALA A 59 -13.43 5.97 -18.07
CA ALA A 59 -14.67 5.96 -18.85
C ALA A 59 -14.40 5.88 -20.36
N THR A 60 -13.30 6.47 -20.83
CA THR A 60 -12.99 6.65 -22.27
C THR A 60 -11.82 5.79 -22.76
N CYS A 61 -11.01 5.22 -21.87
CA CYS A 61 -9.79 4.49 -22.24
C CYS A 61 -10.09 3.17 -22.98
N THR A 62 -9.39 2.90 -24.08
CA THR A 62 -9.52 1.64 -24.83
C THR A 62 -8.80 0.47 -24.17
N HIS A 63 -7.68 0.76 -23.50
CA HIS A 63 -6.84 -0.22 -22.82
C HIS A 63 -6.63 0.16 -21.37
N VAL A 64 -6.46 -0.84 -20.50
CA VAL A 64 -6.24 -0.65 -19.06
C VAL A 64 -5.13 -1.54 -18.55
N PHE A 65 -4.37 -1.05 -17.57
CA PHE A 65 -3.44 -1.82 -16.76
C PHE A 65 -4.15 -2.41 -15.54
N VAL A 66 -3.86 -3.67 -15.23
CA VAL A 66 -4.50 -4.41 -14.11
C VAL A 66 -3.50 -4.62 -12.98
N ARG A 67 -3.89 -4.29 -11.75
CA ARG A 67 -3.07 -4.52 -10.56
C ARG A 67 -2.97 -6.01 -10.22
N ARG A 68 -1.74 -6.51 -10.05
CA ARG A 68 -1.47 -7.85 -9.51
C ARG A 68 -1.59 -7.81 -7.98
N ASP A 69 -2.67 -8.35 -7.44
CA ASP A 69 -2.79 -8.51 -5.99
C ASP A 69 -2.03 -9.78 -5.57
N GLY A 70 -0.94 -9.59 -4.81
CA GLY A 70 0.02 -10.64 -4.46
C GLY A 70 -0.45 -11.64 -3.40
N VAL A 71 -1.75 -11.88 -3.29
CA VAL A 71 -2.32 -12.81 -2.29
C VAL A 71 -3.01 -13.97 -3.02
N LYS A 72 -2.23 -14.80 -3.70
CA LYS A 72 -2.72 -16.15 -4.03
C LYS A 72 -2.63 -16.97 -2.74
N LYS A 73 -3.79 -17.46 -2.27
CA LYS A 73 -3.91 -18.34 -1.10
C LYS A 73 -2.87 -19.46 -1.21
N PRO A 74 -2.02 -19.70 -0.20
CA PRO A 74 -0.97 -20.71 -0.26
C PRO A 74 -1.51 -22.12 0.00
N LEU A 75 -2.72 -22.43 -0.50
CA LEU A 75 -3.27 -23.78 -0.38
C LEU A 75 -2.54 -24.74 -1.33
N VAL A 76 -1.90 -24.22 -2.38
CA VAL A 76 -1.07 -25.02 -3.28
C VAL A 76 0.13 -24.16 -3.72
N ARG A 77 1.31 -24.48 -3.17
CA ARG A 77 2.67 -23.98 -3.50
C ARG A 77 3.13 -22.69 -2.81
N ARG A 78 4.38 -22.74 -2.33
CA ARG A 78 5.18 -21.64 -1.75
C ARG A 78 5.37 -20.43 -2.68
N ASP A 79 4.97 -20.53 -3.94
CA ASP A 79 5.22 -19.54 -4.99
C ASP A 79 4.13 -18.45 -5.11
N GLY A 80 3.15 -18.42 -4.19
CA GLY A 80 2.03 -17.48 -4.19
C GLY A 80 2.37 -16.04 -3.76
N VAL A 81 3.61 -15.81 -3.32
CA VAL A 81 4.10 -14.48 -2.89
C VAL A 81 4.66 -13.73 -4.09
N LYS A 82 4.30 -12.45 -4.23
CA LYS A 82 4.86 -11.53 -5.24
C LYS A 82 6.39 -11.66 -5.25
N LYS A 83 6.97 -12.09 -6.37
CA LYS A 83 8.43 -12.22 -6.46
C LYS A 83 9.08 -10.83 -6.38
N PRO A 84 10.29 -10.70 -5.80
CA PRO A 84 11.03 -9.45 -5.82
C PRO A 84 11.13 -8.89 -7.25
N LEU A 85 11.02 -7.57 -7.38
CA LEU A 85 11.12 -6.83 -8.66
C LEU A 85 10.01 -7.10 -9.70
N GLN A 86 8.93 -7.80 -9.35
CA GLN A 86 7.78 -7.91 -10.26
C GLN A 86 6.95 -6.61 -10.32
N PRO A 87 6.57 -6.15 -11.53
CA PRO A 87 5.74 -4.96 -11.67
C PRO A 87 4.36 -5.20 -11.07
N SER A 88 3.88 -4.20 -10.33
CA SER A 88 2.60 -4.22 -9.61
C SER A 88 1.39 -4.20 -10.54
N PHE A 89 1.56 -3.72 -11.77
CA PHE A 89 0.56 -3.74 -12.80
C PHE A 89 1.01 -4.62 -13.96
N THR A 90 0.06 -5.25 -14.61
CA THR A 90 0.27 -6.03 -15.83
C THR A 90 -0.43 -5.36 -16.99
N GLY A 91 0.21 -5.47 -18.16
CA GLY A 91 -0.18 -5.16 -19.55
C GLY A 91 -1.32 -4.18 -19.84
N PRO A 92 -1.28 -3.48 -20.99
CA PRO A 92 -2.47 -2.85 -21.51
C PRO A 92 -3.41 -3.94 -22.05
N PHE A 93 -4.51 -4.21 -21.36
CA PHE A 93 -5.56 -5.13 -21.82
C PHE A 93 -6.69 -4.35 -22.46
N PRO A 94 -7.27 -4.82 -23.58
CA PRO A 94 -8.39 -4.15 -24.19
C PRO A 94 -9.66 -4.34 -23.33
N VAL A 95 -10.40 -3.25 -23.17
CA VAL A 95 -11.67 -3.22 -22.42
C VAL A 95 -12.80 -3.65 -23.35
N LEU A 96 -13.56 -4.68 -22.94
CA LEU A 96 -14.71 -5.20 -23.69
C LEU A 96 -16.02 -4.59 -23.21
N HIS A 97 -16.20 -4.49 -21.89
CA HIS A 97 -17.40 -3.94 -21.26
C HIS A 97 -17.03 -3.05 -20.06
N ARG A 98 -17.83 -2.01 -19.80
CA ARG A 98 -17.63 -1.06 -18.70
C ARG A 98 -18.90 -0.98 -17.86
N ASP A 99 -18.76 -1.21 -16.55
CA ASP A 99 -19.79 -0.95 -15.55
C ASP A 99 -19.28 0.04 -14.49
N ALA A 100 -20.17 0.50 -13.61
CA ALA A 100 -19.86 1.48 -12.58
C ALA A 100 -18.81 1.00 -11.55
N GLN A 101 -18.72 -0.32 -11.31
CA GLN A 101 -17.84 -0.89 -10.28
C GLN A 101 -16.80 -1.89 -10.84
N TYR A 102 -17.03 -2.43 -12.05
CA TYR A 102 -16.22 -3.49 -12.63
C TYR A 102 -16.15 -3.36 -14.15
N PHE A 103 -15.01 -3.71 -14.75
CA PHE A 103 -14.84 -3.77 -16.20
C PHE A 103 -14.58 -5.22 -16.62
N THR A 104 -15.10 -5.60 -17.78
CA THR A 104 -14.72 -6.86 -18.44
C THR A 104 -13.61 -6.59 -19.44
N ILE A 105 -12.47 -7.25 -19.27
CA ILE A 105 -11.27 -7.09 -20.11
C ILE A 105 -10.93 -8.41 -20.80
N LEU A 106 -10.16 -8.33 -21.89
CA LEU A 106 -9.57 -9.52 -22.50
C LEU A 106 -8.17 -9.76 -21.91
N LEU A 107 -8.08 -10.65 -20.93
CA LEU A 107 -6.84 -11.05 -20.28
C LEU A 107 -6.34 -12.38 -20.90
N ASP A 108 -5.20 -12.36 -21.57
CA ASP A 108 -4.57 -13.55 -22.18
C ASP A 108 -5.55 -14.39 -23.04
N GLY A 109 -6.42 -13.70 -23.80
CA GLY A 109 -7.45 -14.31 -24.66
C GLY A 109 -8.73 -14.76 -23.94
N ARG A 110 -8.82 -14.57 -22.62
CA ARG A 110 -10.02 -14.88 -21.82
C ARG A 110 -10.71 -13.60 -21.37
N LYS A 111 -12.04 -13.62 -21.31
CA LYS A 111 -12.81 -12.51 -20.73
C LYS A 111 -12.74 -12.62 -19.22
N ASP A 112 -12.22 -11.59 -18.55
CA ASP A 112 -12.13 -11.54 -17.09
C ASP A 112 -12.75 -10.24 -16.56
N THR A 113 -13.34 -10.30 -15.37
CA THR A 113 -14.03 -9.16 -14.75
C THR A 113 -13.19 -8.63 -13.60
N VAL A 114 -12.79 -7.37 -13.71
CA VAL A 114 -11.88 -6.72 -12.76
C VAL A 114 -12.55 -5.51 -12.13
N SER A 115 -12.47 -5.40 -10.82
CA SER A 115 -12.95 -4.23 -10.08
C SER A 115 -12.23 -2.95 -10.54
N LEU A 116 -12.97 -1.86 -10.68
CA LEU A 116 -12.46 -0.57 -11.16
C LEU A 116 -11.26 -0.08 -10.32
N HIS A 117 -11.25 -0.31 -9.00
CA HIS A 117 -10.16 0.04 -8.10
C HIS A 117 -8.79 -0.62 -8.39
N ARG A 118 -8.78 -1.66 -9.23
CA ARG A 118 -7.57 -2.38 -9.64
C ARG A 118 -7.08 -1.97 -11.03
N LEU A 119 -7.76 -1.01 -11.66
CA LEU A 119 -7.48 -0.57 -13.02
C LEU A 119 -6.77 0.77 -13.04
N LYS A 120 -5.92 0.96 -14.04
CA LYS A 120 -5.40 2.26 -14.46
C LYS A 120 -5.58 2.38 -15.98
N PRO A 121 -5.93 3.56 -16.51
CA PRO A 121 -5.99 3.77 -17.96
C PRO A 121 -4.59 3.57 -18.56
N ALA A 122 -4.53 2.91 -19.72
CA ALA A 122 -3.29 2.75 -20.47
C ALA A 122 -3.23 3.78 -21.60
N TYR A 123 -2.23 4.65 -21.54
CA TYR A 123 -1.93 5.59 -22.61
C TYR A 123 -0.99 4.90 -23.59
N LEU A 124 -1.52 4.52 -24.75
CA LEU A 124 -0.74 3.97 -25.85
C LEU A 124 -0.35 5.11 -26.79
N GLU A 125 0.91 5.14 -27.21
CA GLU A 125 1.37 6.10 -28.21
C GLU A 125 0.67 5.81 -29.54
N ARG A 126 0.07 6.85 -30.11
CA ARG A 126 -0.54 6.77 -31.43
C ARG A 126 0.59 6.91 -32.46
N PRO A 127 0.79 5.96 -33.39
CA PRO A 127 1.85 6.07 -34.38
C PRO A 127 1.62 7.32 -35.25
N GLY A 128 2.56 8.27 -35.22
CA GLY A 128 2.53 9.50 -36.01
C GLY A 128 2.44 10.83 -35.22
N LEU A 129 2.24 10.79 -33.90
CA LEU A 129 2.34 11.99 -33.06
C LEU A 129 3.74 12.08 -32.43
N PRO A 130 4.36 13.27 -32.34
CA PRO A 130 5.64 13.42 -31.65
C PRO A 130 5.48 13.02 -30.17
N PRO A 131 6.49 12.37 -29.58
CA PRO A 131 6.43 11.92 -28.19
C PRO A 131 6.15 13.10 -27.28
N SER A 132 5.28 12.89 -26.28
CA SER A 132 4.92 13.91 -25.30
C SER A 132 6.18 14.56 -24.73
N PRO A 133 6.22 15.90 -24.55
CA PRO A 133 7.40 16.60 -24.03
C PRO A 133 7.85 16.07 -22.66
N ALA A 134 6.96 15.44 -21.89
CA ALA A 134 7.29 14.77 -20.64
C ALA A 134 8.18 13.51 -20.83
N LEU A 135 7.93 12.71 -21.87
CA LEU A 135 8.76 11.55 -22.21
C LEU A 135 10.13 11.98 -22.75
N ARG A 136 10.18 13.08 -23.51
CA ARG A 136 11.45 13.63 -24.03
C ARG A 136 12.41 14.05 -22.91
N ARG A 137 11.90 14.53 -21.77
CA ARG A 137 12.74 14.88 -20.60
C ARG A 137 13.35 13.66 -19.89
N LEU A 138 12.74 12.49 -20.00
CA LEU A 138 13.22 11.26 -19.36
C LEU A 138 14.25 10.51 -20.21
N THR A 139 14.18 10.68 -21.54
CA THR A 139 15.04 9.98 -22.49
C THR A 139 16.12 10.87 -23.11
N ALA A 140 16.07 12.18 -22.90
CA ALA A 140 17.16 13.05 -23.29
C ALA A 140 18.34 12.82 -22.32
N PRO A 141 19.57 12.59 -22.81
CA PRO A 141 20.73 12.78 -21.97
C PRO A 141 20.74 14.26 -21.63
N GLU A 142 20.33 14.61 -20.41
CA GLU A 142 20.63 15.93 -19.86
C GLU A 142 22.14 16.12 -20.07
N PRO A 143 22.59 17.11 -20.87
CA PRO A 143 23.99 17.43 -20.87
C PRO A 143 24.28 17.78 -19.41
N PHE A 144 25.15 17.02 -18.77
CA PHE A 144 25.75 17.38 -17.49
C PHE A 144 26.52 18.68 -17.72
N VAL A 145 25.80 19.79 -17.83
CA VAL A 145 26.39 21.11 -17.78
C VAL A 145 26.73 21.24 -16.31
N HIS A 146 27.99 20.96 -15.98
CA HIS A 146 28.58 21.38 -14.71
C HIS A 146 28.30 22.86 -14.57
N ARG A 147 27.22 23.20 -13.87
CA ARG A 147 26.95 24.57 -13.46
C ARG A 147 28.04 24.89 -12.44
N PRO A 148 29.02 25.76 -12.75
CA PRO A 148 30.01 26.12 -11.75
C PRO A 148 29.27 26.80 -10.61
N LEU A 149 29.56 26.39 -9.37
CA LEU A 149 29.02 27.08 -8.20
C LEU A 149 29.40 28.57 -8.27
N PRO A 150 28.48 29.49 -7.92
CA PRO A 150 28.80 30.90 -7.87
C PRO A 150 29.93 31.11 -6.85
N ARG A 151 31.03 31.72 -7.30
CA ARG A 151 32.16 32.04 -6.42
C ARG A 151 31.68 33.00 -5.31
N PRO A 152 32.12 32.81 -4.05
CA PRO A 152 31.80 33.75 -2.99
C PRO A 152 32.39 35.13 -3.31
N PRO A 153 31.72 36.22 -2.91
CA PRO A 153 32.19 37.57 -3.19
C PRO A 153 33.52 37.85 -2.46
N PRO A 154 34.41 38.67 -3.04
CA PRO A 154 35.67 39.04 -2.40
C PRO A 154 35.40 39.79 -1.10
N GLY A 155 36.05 39.36 -0.01
CA GLY A 155 35.95 39.98 1.31
C GLY A 155 36.32 41.46 1.25
N ARG A 156 35.50 42.30 1.89
CA ARG A 156 35.77 43.74 2.02
C ARG A 156 37.01 43.94 2.90
N PRO A 157 37.91 44.90 2.58
CA PRO A 157 39.04 45.20 3.43
C PRO A 157 38.55 45.86 4.73
N ILE A 158 39.16 45.43 5.85
CA ILE A 158 38.91 45.98 7.19
C ILE A 158 39.54 47.38 7.24
N LEU A 159 38.71 48.42 7.33
CA LEU A 159 39.18 49.77 7.65
C LEU A 159 39.54 49.82 9.14
N HIS A 160 40.84 49.85 9.44
CA HIS A 160 41.33 50.28 10.74
C HIS A 160 41.00 51.77 10.93
N TYR A 161 39.95 52.05 11.71
CA TYR A 161 39.65 53.41 12.15
C TYR A 161 40.64 53.79 13.27
N LEU A 162 41.56 54.69 12.97
CA LEU A 162 42.35 55.39 13.98
C LEU A 162 41.43 56.35 14.75
N ALA A 163 41.11 56.02 15.99
CA ALA A 163 40.54 56.97 16.95
C ALA A 163 41.66 57.43 17.89
N ARG A 164 42.27 58.57 17.55
CA ARG A 164 43.03 59.42 18.48
C ARG A 164 42.05 60.42 19.08
N ARG A 165 42.04 60.57 20.41
CA ARG A 165 41.91 61.82 21.22
C ARG A 165 41.43 61.49 22.64
N PRO A 166 41.63 62.37 23.65
CA PRO A 166 42.34 63.65 23.65
C PRO A 166 43.74 63.58 24.27
#